data_AF-A0A920NMP7-F1
#
_entry.id   AF-A0A920NMP7-F1
#
_cell.length_a   1.000
_cell.length_b   1.000
_cell.length_c   1.000
_cell.angle_alpha   90.00
_cell.angle_beta   90.00
_cell.angle_gamma   90.00
#
_symmetry.space_group_name_H-M   'P 1'
#
loop_
_entity.id
_entity.type
_entity.pdbx_description
1 polymer ?
#
loop_
_entity_poly.entity_id
_entity_poly.type
_entity_poly.pdbx_seq_one_letter_code
_entity_poly.pdbx_strand_id
1 'polypeptide(L)'
;MHIRTARWKNVGKELTVQYFQRSLAYNVAKVKVITEHKITGSTITMTYHIYGNGLIDIQQQLKTGNKKLPEIPRFGMKMTLPKDFNRLTWYGRGPHESYWDRKTSAAVKVFSGSVWDQTYPYVRPQETGNKTDVGGWPWIMELLVY
;
A
#
# COMPACT_ATOMS: atom_id res chain seq x y z
N MET A 1 11.79 -3.45 -14.06
CA MET A 1 12.17 -2.30 -13.20
C MET A 1 13.44 -1.70 -13.75
N HIS A 2 13.49 -0.39 -13.93
CA HIS A 2 14.64 0.29 -14.56
C HIS A 2 15.89 0.21 -13.66
N ILE A 3 17.09 0.14 -14.25
CA ILE A 3 18.38 0.01 -13.51
C ILE A 3 18.54 1.15 -12.49
N ARG A 4 18.07 2.35 -12.85
CA ARG A 4 18.11 3.55 -11.99
C ARG A 4 17.51 3.34 -10.60
N THR A 5 16.37 2.62 -10.50
CA THR A 5 15.65 2.41 -9.24
C THR A 5 15.85 1.02 -8.65
N ALA A 6 16.82 0.25 -9.16
CA ALA A 6 17.08 -1.12 -8.74
C ALA A 6 17.37 -1.26 -7.23
N ARG A 7 17.93 -0.21 -6.60
CA ARG A 7 18.16 -0.16 -5.14
C ARG A 7 16.89 -0.31 -4.31
N TRP A 8 15.73 0.02 -4.87
CA TRP A 8 14.42 -0.10 -4.19
C TRP A 8 13.77 -1.48 -4.37
N LYS A 9 14.26 -2.31 -5.30
CA LYS A 9 13.58 -3.55 -5.73
C LYS A 9 13.40 -4.56 -4.59
N ASN A 10 14.44 -4.76 -3.79
CA ASN A 10 14.46 -5.80 -2.75
C ASN A 10 14.26 -5.24 -1.34
N VAL A 11 14.09 -3.93 -1.19
CA VAL A 11 14.03 -3.27 0.13
C VAL A 11 13.02 -3.95 1.04
N GLY A 12 11.80 -4.20 0.56
CA GLY A 12 10.75 -4.83 1.36
C GLY A 12 11.04 -6.27 1.82
N LYS A 13 12.01 -6.97 1.19
CA LYS A 13 12.45 -8.32 1.57
C LYS A 13 13.68 -8.31 2.48
N GLU A 14 14.44 -7.23 2.47
CA GLU A 14 15.73 -7.07 3.15
C GLU A 14 15.60 -6.18 4.42
N LEU A 15 14.37 -5.86 4.84
CA LEU A 15 14.10 -5.11 6.07
C LEU A 15 14.50 -5.91 7.31
N THR A 16 15.17 -5.24 8.23
CA THR A 16 15.56 -5.78 9.54
C THR A 16 14.81 -5.02 10.63
N VAL A 17 14.25 -5.73 11.61
CA VAL A 17 13.55 -5.10 12.74
C VAL A 17 14.59 -4.52 13.69
N GLN A 18 14.51 -3.21 13.93
CA GLN A 18 15.36 -2.49 14.88
C GLN A 18 14.67 -2.22 16.22
N TYR A 19 13.35 -2.03 16.17
CA TYR A 19 12.56 -1.72 17.35
C TYR A 19 11.18 -2.37 17.24
N PHE A 20 10.75 -2.96 18.34
CA PHE A 20 9.41 -3.49 18.50
C PHE A 20 8.88 -3.12 19.89
N GLN A 21 7.71 -2.51 19.93
CA GLN A 21 7.03 -2.19 21.18
C GLN A 21 5.55 -2.47 21.05
N ARG A 22 4.97 -3.03 22.11
CA ARG A 22 3.53 -3.10 22.32
C ARG A 22 3.14 -2.35 23.59
N SER A 23 1.98 -1.74 23.57
CA SER A 23 1.36 -1.12 24.74
C SER A 23 -0.15 -1.27 24.68
N LEU A 24 -0.80 -1.25 25.83
CA LEU A 24 -2.25 -1.26 25.96
C LEU A 24 -2.63 -0.15 26.92
N ALA A 25 -3.42 0.81 26.44
CA ALA A 25 -3.93 1.90 27.26
C ALA A 25 -5.32 2.30 26.74
N TYR A 26 -6.24 2.65 27.65
CA TYR A 26 -7.58 3.15 27.30
C TYR A 26 -8.32 2.26 26.27
N ASN A 27 -8.22 0.94 26.40
CA ASN A 27 -8.81 -0.05 25.48
C ASN A 27 -8.35 0.04 24.01
N VAL A 28 -7.13 0.56 23.79
CA VAL A 28 -6.46 0.59 22.50
C VAL A 28 -5.11 -0.12 22.62
N ALA A 29 -4.93 -1.20 21.86
CA ALA A 29 -3.64 -1.86 21.74
C ALA A 29 -2.82 -1.15 20.66
N LYS A 30 -1.64 -0.67 21.03
CA LYS A 30 -0.70 -0.01 20.12
C LYS A 30 0.51 -0.90 19.88
N VAL A 31 0.80 -1.19 18.61
CA VAL A 31 1.99 -1.93 18.18
C VAL A 31 2.83 -1.02 17.29
N LYS A 32 4.07 -0.78 17.68
CA LYS A 32 5.03 0.03 16.92
C LYS A 32 6.21 -0.83 16.50
N VAL A 33 6.50 -0.84 15.21
CA VAL A 33 7.63 -1.54 14.62
C VAL A 33 8.46 -0.54 13.84
N ILE A 34 9.77 -0.51 14.08
CA ILE A 34 10.72 0.24 13.26
C ILE A 34 11.62 -0.78 12.57
N THR A 35 11.62 -0.74 11.26
CA THR A 35 12.50 -1.55 10.42
C THR A 35 13.49 -0.68 9.70
N GLU A 36 14.69 -1.20 9.46
CA GLU A 36 15.73 -0.55 8.70
C GLU A 36 16.15 -1.41 7.52
N HIS A 37 16.42 -0.75 6.40
CA HIS A 37 17.12 -1.33 5.26
C HIS A 37 18.56 -0.80 5.19
N LYS A 38 19.53 -1.65 5.51
CA LYS A 38 20.95 -1.26 5.67
C LYS A 38 21.57 -0.62 4.43
N ILE A 39 21.25 -1.14 3.24
CA ILE A 39 21.84 -0.66 1.99
C ILE A 39 21.43 0.79 1.72
N THR A 40 20.13 1.09 1.80
CA THR A 40 19.62 2.44 1.59
C THR A 40 19.75 3.33 2.83
N GLY A 41 19.97 2.75 4.02
CA GLY A 41 19.92 3.47 5.30
C GLY A 41 18.54 4.07 5.57
N SER A 42 17.49 3.50 4.99
CA SER A 42 16.12 3.98 5.15
C SER A 42 15.44 3.26 6.31
N THR A 43 14.62 3.99 7.05
CA THR A 43 13.81 3.42 8.14
C THR A 43 12.33 3.51 7.79
N ILE A 44 11.60 2.45 8.08
CA ILE A 44 10.14 2.39 7.97
C ILE A 44 9.60 2.21 9.38
N THR A 45 8.80 3.16 9.83
CA THR A 45 8.04 3.07 11.08
C THR A 45 6.61 2.70 10.77
N MET A 46 6.12 1.62 11.36
CA MET A 46 4.75 1.16 11.23
C MET A 46 4.09 1.13 12.60
N THR A 47 2.97 1.84 12.74
CA THR A 47 2.22 1.93 13.99
C THR A 47 0.80 1.47 13.76
N TYR A 48 0.38 0.46 14.52
CA TYR A 48 -0.97 -0.08 14.52
C TYR A 48 -1.67 0.40 15.79
N HIS A 49 -2.88 0.94 15.66
CA HIS A 49 -3.81 1.18 16.76
C HIS A 49 -5.01 0.26 16.59
N ILE A 50 -5.17 -0.69 17.50
CA ILE A 50 -6.24 -1.69 17.49
C ILE A 50 -7.24 -1.27 18.56
N TYR A 51 -8.43 -0.88 18.13
CA TYR A 51 -9.50 -0.39 19.01
C TYR A 51 -10.38 -1.56 19.47
N GLY A 52 -11.03 -1.42 20.63
CA GLY A 52 -11.92 -2.45 21.18
C GLY A 52 -13.14 -2.80 20.31
N ASN A 53 -13.46 -2.00 19.30
CA ASN A 53 -14.52 -2.29 18.31
C ASN A 53 -14.01 -3.04 17.06
N GLY A 54 -12.74 -3.45 17.04
CA GLY A 54 -12.13 -4.18 15.93
C GLY A 54 -11.56 -3.29 14.82
N LEU A 55 -11.70 -1.96 14.88
CA LEU A 55 -11.02 -1.06 13.95
C LEU A 55 -9.51 -1.13 14.16
N ILE A 56 -8.77 -1.11 13.04
CA ILE A 56 -7.31 -1.06 13.05
C ILE A 56 -6.89 0.15 12.22
N ASP A 57 -6.35 1.17 12.90
CA ASP A 57 -5.68 2.30 12.24
C ASP A 57 -4.20 1.96 12.03
N ILE A 58 -3.71 2.11 10.80
CA ILE A 58 -2.35 1.76 10.40
C ILE A 58 -1.66 3.00 9.86
N GLN A 59 -0.57 3.38 10.51
CA GLN A 59 0.26 4.51 10.11
C GLN A 59 1.62 3.99 9.64
N GLN A 60 2.00 4.34 8.41
CA GLN A 60 3.28 3.98 7.82
C GLN A 60 4.08 5.24 7.49
N GLN A 61 5.30 5.33 8.00
CA GLN A 61 6.22 6.44 7.74
C GLN A 61 7.55 5.92 7.21
N LEU A 62 7.97 6.42 6.04
CA LEU A 62 9.29 6.19 5.49
C LEU A 62 10.17 7.41 5.78
N LYS A 63 11.36 7.18 6.33
CA LYS A 63 12.43 8.17 6.44
C LYS A 63 13.64 7.66 5.67
N THR A 64 14.04 8.40 4.64
CA THR A 64 15.28 8.15 3.91
C THR A 64 16.45 8.75 4.69
N GLY A 65 17.55 8.00 4.84
CA GLY A 65 18.78 8.56 5.40
C GLY A 65 19.46 9.55 4.46
N ASN A 66 20.66 10.01 4.84
CA ASN A 66 21.41 11.06 4.12
C ASN A 66 22.09 10.58 2.82
N LYS A 67 21.88 9.34 2.40
CA LYS A 67 22.48 8.80 1.18
C LYS A 67 21.76 9.38 -0.04
N LYS A 68 22.51 9.70 -1.10
CA LYS A 68 21.92 10.05 -2.41
C LYS A 68 21.25 8.80 -3.00
N LEU A 69 19.93 8.75 -2.95
CA LEU A 69 19.11 7.65 -3.44
C LEU A 69 18.31 8.09 -4.68
N PRO A 70 18.02 7.16 -5.61
CA PRO A 70 17.10 7.43 -6.71
C PRO A 70 15.66 7.60 -6.18
N GLU A 71 14.76 8.09 -7.03
CA GLU A 71 13.35 8.23 -6.71
C GLU A 71 12.71 6.91 -6.27
N ILE A 72 11.73 7.00 -5.37
CA ILE A 72 10.99 5.84 -4.87
C ILE A 72 9.85 5.53 -5.85
N PRO A 73 9.81 4.35 -6.49
CA PRO A 73 8.81 4.07 -7.52
C PRO A 73 7.39 3.88 -6.96
N ARG A 74 7.28 3.25 -5.80
CA ARG A 74 6.01 3.02 -5.09
C ARG A 74 6.30 2.86 -3.60
N PHE A 75 5.45 3.44 -2.78
CA PHE A 75 5.44 3.25 -1.34
C PHE A 75 4.02 2.90 -0.89
N GLY A 76 3.89 1.84 -0.08
CA GLY A 76 2.61 1.35 0.39
C GLY A 76 2.75 -0.03 1.04
N MET A 77 1.60 -0.66 1.29
CA MET A 77 1.51 -1.98 1.90
C MET A 77 1.00 -3.01 0.90
N LYS A 78 1.42 -4.26 1.09
CA LYS A 78 0.91 -5.42 0.33
C LYS A 78 0.43 -6.46 1.33
N MET A 79 -0.74 -7.02 1.06
CA MET A 79 -1.24 -8.22 1.73
C MET A 79 -1.79 -9.20 0.69
N THR A 80 -1.87 -10.47 1.07
CA THR A 80 -2.55 -11.50 0.27
C THR A 80 -3.74 -11.99 1.08
N LEU A 81 -4.92 -11.97 0.45
CA LEU A 81 -6.17 -12.47 1.04
C LEU A 81 -6.51 -13.86 0.52
N PRO A 82 -7.34 -14.64 1.23
CA PRO A 82 -7.90 -15.88 0.70
C PRO A 82 -8.63 -15.68 -0.63
N LYS A 83 -8.62 -16.70 -1.50
CA LYS A 83 -9.22 -16.65 -2.83
C LYS A 83 -10.72 -16.32 -2.84
N ASP A 84 -11.42 -16.59 -1.73
CA ASP A 84 -12.85 -16.34 -1.58
C ASP A 84 -13.20 -14.84 -1.66
N PHE A 85 -12.23 -13.95 -1.42
CA PHE A 85 -12.35 -12.50 -1.63
C PHE A 85 -12.14 -12.15 -3.11
N ASN A 86 -13.12 -12.48 -3.95
CA ASN A 86 -13.01 -12.38 -5.42
C ASN A 86 -13.76 -11.19 -6.05
N ARG A 87 -14.35 -10.31 -5.23
CA ARG A 87 -15.04 -9.09 -5.66
C ARG A 87 -14.45 -7.87 -4.97
N LEU A 88 -14.29 -6.79 -5.72
CA LEU A 88 -13.80 -5.50 -5.23
C LEU A 88 -14.92 -4.46 -5.37
N THR A 89 -15.11 -3.62 -4.35
CA THR A 89 -16.01 -2.47 -4.41
C THR A 89 -15.28 -1.24 -3.88
N TRP A 90 -15.23 -0.17 -4.65
CA TRP A 90 -14.49 1.02 -4.27
C TRP A 90 -15.25 2.30 -4.62
N TYR A 91 -15.07 3.33 -3.79
CA TYR A 91 -15.42 4.71 -4.11
C TYR A 91 -14.15 5.45 -4.52
N GLY A 92 -14.10 5.94 -5.75
CA GLY A 92 -12.91 6.59 -6.31
C GLY A 92 -12.96 6.64 -7.83
N ARG A 93 -11.80 6.80 -8.48
CA ARG A 93 -11.73 6.81 -9.94
C ARG A 93 -11.94 5.43 -10.56
N GLY A 94 -12.73 5.36 -11.62
CA GLY A 94 -13.01 4.14 -12.37
C GLY A 94 -13.89 4.38 -13.60
N PRO A 95 -14.38 3.29 -14.24
CA PRO A 95 -14.21 1.89 -13.85
C PRO A 95 -12.85 1.29 -14.24
N HIS A 96 -12.17 1.84 -15.25
CA HIS A 96 -10.87 1.38 -15.73
C HIS A 96 -9.70 1.78 -14.82
N GLU A 97 -8.51 1.25 -15.10
CA GLU A 97 -7.28 1.63 -14.40
C GLU A 97 -6.94 3.12 -14.60
N SER A 98 -6.40 3.74 -13.56
CA SER A 98 -5.95 5.13 -13.55
C SER A 98 -4.62 5.27 -12.83
N TYR A 99 -3.82 6.25 -13.26
CA TYR A 99 -2.48 6.53 -12.74
C TYR A 99 -2.32 8.01 -12.44
N TRP A 100 -1.30 8.35 -11.67
CA TRP A 100 -1.04 9.73 -11.22
C TRP A 100 -1.01 10.76 -12.37
N ASP A 101 -0.48 10.35 -13.52
CA ASP A 101 -0.34 11.08 -14.79
C ASP A 101 -1.43 10.75 -15.82
N ARG A 102 -2.28 9.75 -15.56
CA ARG A 102 -3.33 9.29 -16.48
C ARG A 102 -4.62 8.93 -15.72
N LYS A 103 -5.40 9.95 -15.35
CA LYS A 103 -6.65 9.78 -14.58
C LYS A 103 -7.84 10.63 -15.01
N THR A 104 -7.66 11.57 -15.94
CA THR A 104 -8.70 12.55 -16.33
C THR A 104 -9.95 11.91 -16.94
N SER A 105 -9.81 10.79 -17.64
CA SER A 105 -10.93 10.05 -18.22
C SER A 105 -11.71 9.19 -17.22
N ALA A 106 -11.19 8.97 -16.01
CA ALA A 106 -11.81 8.12 -15.01
C ALA A 106 -12.73 8.95 -14.09
N ALA A 107 -14.01 8.57 -14.06
CA ALA A 107 -15.02 9.24 -13.24
C ALA A 107 -14.90 8.84 -11.76
N VAL A 108 -15.31 9.73 -10.85
CA VAL A 108 -15.34 9.46 -9.40
C VAL A 108 -16.74 9.02 -8.97
N LYS A 109 -16.92 7.73 -8.67
CA LYS A 109 -18.20 7.11 -8.25
C LYS A 109 -17.93 5.87 -7.39
N VAL A 110 -18.99 5.19 -6.97
CA VAL A 110 -18.91 3.81 -6.47
C VAL A 110 -18.87 2.85 -7.66
N PHE A 111 -17.90 1.95 -7.68
CA PHE A 111 -17.75 0.89 -8.67
C PHE A 111 -17.63 -0.46 -7.96
N SER A 112 -18.07 -1.54 -8.62
CA SER A 112 -17.94 -2.92 -8.13
C SER A 112 -17.66 -3.85 -9.30
N GLY A 113 -16.83 -4.88 -9.10
CA GLY A 113 -16.48 -5.85 -10.14
C GLY A 113 -15.74 -7.05 -9.58
N SER A 114 -15.49 -8.07 -10.40
CA SER A 114 -14.61 -9.16 -9.99
C SER A 114 -13.16 -8.67 -9.92
N VAL A 115 -12.33 -9.34 -9.12
CA VAL A 115 -10.88 -9.06 -9.06
C VAL A 115 -10.23 -9.22 -10.44
N TRP A 116 -10.68 -10.18 -11.24
CA TRP A 116 -10.16 -10.42 -12.60
C TRP A 116 -10.44 -9.26 -13.56
N ASP A 117 -11.62 -8.64 -13.46
CA ASP A 117 -11.98 -7.46 -14.26
C ASP A 117 -11.13 -6.23 -13.94
N GLN A 118 -10.41 -6.25 -12.81
CA GLN A 118 -9.55 -5.14 -12.40
C GLN A 118 -8.15 -5.21 -13.02
N THR A 119 -7.86 -6.24 -13.84
CA THR A 119 -6.57 -6.38 -14.52
C THR A 119 -6.74 -6.20 -16.03
N TYR A 120 -5.78 -5.53 -16.67
CA TYR A 120 -5.77 -5.40 -18.13
C TYR A 120 -4.75 -6.39 -18.74
N PRO A 121 -5.15 -7.21 -19.72
CA PRO A 121 -4.29 -8.24 -20.31
C PRO A 121 -3.34 -7.65 -21.36
N TYR A 122 -2.33 -6.90 -20.91
CA TYR A 122 -1.26 -6.44 -21.79
C TYR A 122 -0.49 -7.62 -22.40
N VAL A 123 -0.18 -7.55 -23.71
CA VAL A 123 0.56 -8.58 -24.45
C VAL A 123 1.85 -9.00 -23.75
N ARG A 124 2.54 -8.05 -23.12
CA ARG A 124 3.61 -8.31 -22.16
C ARG A 124 3.12 -7.95 -20.76
N PRO A 125 3.14 -8.88 -19.79
CA PRO A 125 2.71 -8.61 -18.42
C PRO A 125 3.46 -7.42 -17.84
N GLN A 126 2.68 -6.47 -17.34
CA GLN A 126 3.15 -5.21 -16.75
C GLN A 126 2.33 -4.91 -15.50
N GLU A 127 2.69 -3.84 -14.79
CA GLU A 127 1.85 -3.34 -13.72
C GLU A 127 0.53 -2.82 -14.32
N THR A 128 -0.60 -3.21 -13.73
CA THR A 128 -1.95 -2.92 -14.23
C THR A 128 -2.94 -2.90 -13.06
N GLY A 129 -4.09 -2.24 -13.28
CA GLY A 129 -5.24 -2.33 -12.38
C GLY A 129 -5.28 -1.28 -11.27
N ASN A 130 -4.35 -0.33 -11.27
CA ASN A 130 -4.31 0.73 -10.28
C ASN A 130 -5.59 1.59 -10.30
N LYS A 131 -6.12 1.93 -9.12
CA LYS A 131 -7.22 2.88 -8.94
C LYS A 131 -6.70 4.09 -8.17
N THR A 132 -6.97 5.29 -8.66
CA THR A 132 -6.49 6.54 -8.03
C THR A 132 -7.61 7.28 -7.33
N ASP A 133 -7.23 8.16 -6.41
CA ASP A 133 -8.14 8.99 -5.63
C ASP A 133 -9.27 8.14 -4.98
N VAL A 134 -8.91 6.92 -4.55
CA VAL A 134 -9.82 6.03 -3.82
C VAL A 134 -10.00 6.59 -2.42
N GLY A 135 -11.16 6.39 -1.83
CA GLY A 135 -11.43 6.84 -0.47
C GLY A 135 -12.33 8.06 -0.41
N GLY A 136 -12.83 8.28 0.80
CA GLY A 136 -13.91 9.20 1.11
C GLY A 136 -14.77 8.58 2.19
N TRP A 137 -15.18 9.37 3.17
CA TRP A 137 -16.11 8.95 4.21
C TRP A 137 -17.39 8.35 3.57
N PRO A 138 -17.90 7.18 4.00
CA PRO A 138 -17.48 6.34 5.13
C PRO A 138 -16.51 5.18 4.77
N TRP A 139 -15.93 5.16 3.57
CA TRP A 139 -15.16 4.02 3.05
C TRP A 139 -13.66 4.15 3.37
N ILE A 140 -13.23 3.39 4.37
CA ILE A 140 -11.81 3.08 4.63
C ILE A 140 -11.29 2.27 3.44
N MET A 141 -10.15 2.69 2.89
CA MET A 141 -9.51 2.05 1.74
C MET A 141 -9.25 0.55 1.96
N GLU A 142 -9.62 -0.23 0.96
CA GLU A 142 -9.27 -1.63 0.80
C GLU A 142 -7.83 -1.73 0.27
N LEU A 143 -7.05 -2.66 0.83
CA LEU A 143 -5.67 -2.90 0.44
C LEU A 143 -5.59 -3.32 -1.04
N LEU A 144 -4.50 -2.92 -1.72
CA LEU A 144 -4.14 -3.51 -3.00
C LEU A 144 -3.77 -4.99 -2.78
N VAL A 145 -4.73 -5.87 -3.06
CA VAL A 145 -4.55 -7.32 -3.08
C VAL A 145 -3.89 -7.70 -4.40
N TYR A 146 -2.77 -8.42 -4.30
CA TYR A 146 -2.20 -9.22 -5.39
C TYR A 146 -2.12 -10.67 -4.94
#